data_AF-A0AAX2UVT7-F1
#
_entry.id   AF-A0AAX2UVT7-F1
#
_cell.length_a   1.000
_cell.length_b   1.000
_cell.length_c   1.000
_cell.angle_alpha   90.00
_cell.angle_beta   90.00
_cell.angle_gamma   90.00
#
_symmetry.space_group_name_H-M   'P 1'
#
loop_
_entity.id
_entity.type
_entity.pdbx_description
1 polymer ?
#
loop_
_entity_poly.entity_id
_entity_poly.type
_entity_poly.pdbx_seq_one_letter_code
_entity_poly.pdbx_strand_id
1 'polypeptide(L)'
;MTEQDIQQHAINLSNWVPVQELPVEYPQFTYSQVKTLFWKRDRILGLNRCVRMAGKRMYVCRPLFGAWLAGLLPEQRMQIRGDNS
;
A
#
# COMPACT_ATOMS: atom_id res chain seq x y z
N MET A 1 -3.16 7.75 -10.07
CA MET A 1 -2.37 6.64 -10.60
C MET A 1 -3.27 5.84 -11.55
N THR A 2 -2.76 5.41 -12.71
CA THR A 2 -3.51 4.58 -13.67
C THR A 2 -3.31 3.09 -13.37
N GLU A 3 -4.10 2.21 -13.99
CA GLU A 3 -3.91 0.75 -13.83
C GLU A 3 -2.57 0.28 -14.42
N GLN A 4 -2.11 0.91 -15.51
CA GLN A 4 -0.81 0.62 -16.11
C GLN A 4 0.33 0.98 -15.16
N ASP A 5 0.26 2.15 -14.48
CA ASP A 5 1.25 2.53 -13.47
C ASP A 5 1.29 1.51 -12.31
N ILE A 6 0.12 1.03 -11.88
CA ILE A 6 0.02 0.03 -10.81
C ILE A 6 0.74 -1.26 -11.21
N GLN A 7 0.51 -1.74 -12.44
CA GLN A 7 1.17 -2.93 -12.95
C GLN A 7 2.68 -2.76 -13.04
N GLN A 8 3.16 -1.63 -13.54
CA GLN A 8 4.61 -1.33 -13.63
C GLN A 8 5.27 -1.35 -12.26
N HIS A 9 4.66 -0.70 -11.27
CA HIS A 9 5.17 -0.71 -9.90
C HIS A 9 5.12 -2.10 -9.26
N ALA A 10 4.06 -2.87 -9.50
CA ALA A 10 3.87 -4.20 -8.93
C ALA A 10 4.83 -5.24 -9.51
N ILE A 11 5.12 -5.19 -10.82
CA ILE A 11 6.01 -6.14 -11.50
C ILE A 11 7.48 -5.90 -11.12
N ASN A 12 7.86 -4.65 -10.84
CA ASN A 12 9.22 -4.34 -10.43
C ASN A 12 9.49 -4.80 -8.98
N LEU A 13 10.23 -5.91 -8.85
CA LEU A 13 10.54 -6.56 -7.58
C LEU A 13 11.32 -5.68 -6.60
N SER A 14 12.11 -4.71 -7.08
CA SER A 14 12.86 -3.80 -6.18
C SER A 14 11.96 -2.83 -5.41
N ASN A 15 10.69 -2.70 -5.80
CA ASN A 15 9.70 -1.91 -5.07
C ASN A 15 9.18 -2.61 -3.81
N TRP A 16 9.40 -3.93 -3.67
CA TRP A 16 8.86 -4.75 -2.61
C TRP A 16 9.86 -4.91 -1.48
N VAL A 17 9.48 -4.42 -0.30
CA VAL A 17 10.31 -4.53 0.92
C VAL A 17 9.55 -5.30 2.00
N PRO A 18 10.23 -6.10 2.84
CA PRO A 18 9.61 -6.68 4.02
C PRO A 18 9.00 -5.60 4.91
N VAL A 19 7.82 -5.86 5.50
CA VAL A 19 7.17 -4.92 6.44
C VAL A 19 8.09 -4.50 7.59
N GLN A 20 9.01 -5.38 7.99
CA GLN A 20 9.99 -5.13 9.05
C GLN A 20 11.02 -4.06 8.68
N GLU A 21 11.30 -3.87 7.39
CA GLU A 21 12.26 -2.88 6.87
C GLU A 21 11.61 -1.52 6.61
N LEU A 22 10.28 -1.47 6.52
CA LEU A 22 9.53 -0.22 6.28
C LEU A 22 9.86 0.89 7.29
N PRO A 23 9.94 0.64 8.62
CA PRO A 23 10.33 1.67 9.60
C PRO A 23 11.78 2.15 9.50
N VAL A 24 12.65 1.36 8.88
CA VAL A 24 14.06 1.73 8.66
C VAL A 24 14.14 2.82 7.58
N GLU A 25 13.36 2.66 6.50
CA GLU A 25 13.28 3.64 5.42
C GLU A 25 12.37 4.83 5.76
N TYR A 26 11.33 4.60 6.57
CA TYR A 26 10.28 5.57 6.87
C TYR A 26 10.01 5.64 8.39
N PRO A 27 10.85 6.37 9.14
CA PRO A 27 10.84 6.38 10.60
C PRO A 27 9.57 7.00 11.22
N GLN A 28 8.74 7.69 10.43
CA GLN A 28 7.41 8.16 10.85
C GLN A 28 6.44 7.01 11.15
N PHE A 29 6.73 5.79 10.71
CA PHE A 29 5.91 4.61 10.97
C PHE A 29 6.61 3.65 11.93
N THR A 30 5.88 3.13 12.91
CA THR A 30 6.38 2.00 13.72
C THR A 30 6.00 0.67 13.09
N TYR A 31 6.82 -0.36 13.29
CA TYR A 31 6.53 -1.72 12.83
C TYR A 31 5.15 -2.22 13.30
N SER A 32 4.77 -1.94 14.55
CA SER A 32 3.48 -2.35 15.12
C SER A 32 2.30 -1.70 14.41
N GLN A 33 2.37 -0.41 14.12
CA GLN A 33 1.34 0.32 13.38
C GLN A 33 1.19 -0.24 11.97
N VAL A 34 2.30 -0.41 11.25
CA VAL A 34 2.32 -0.92 9.87
C VAL A 34 1.79 -2.35 9.80
N LYS A 35 2.23 -3.21 10.71
CA LYS A 35 1.74 -4.59 10.80
C LYS A 35 0.24 -4.62 11.06
N THR A 36 -0.26 -3.82 12.00
CA THR A 36 -1.69 -3.75 12.31
C THR A 36 -2.50 -3.22 11.12
N LEU A 37 -1.98 -2.21 10.42
CA LEU A 37 -2.59 -1.64 9.22
C LEU A 37 -2.77 -2.71 8.14
N PHE A 38 -1.70 -3.43 7.79
CA PHE A 38 -1.76 -4.48 6.75
C PHE A 38 -2.45 -5.78 7.19
N TRP A 39 -2.61 -6.00 8.50
CA TRP A 39 -3.50 -7.03 9.02
C TRP A 39 -4.98 -6.73 8.73
N LYS A 40 -5.35 -5.45 8.70
CA LYS A 40 -6.72 -4.99 8.39
C LYS A 40 -6.92 -4.66 6.91
N ARG A 41 -5.97 -5.03 6.03
CA ARG A 41 -5.97 -4.68 4.59
C ARG A 41 -7.25 -5.03 3.84
N ASP A 42 -7.94 -6.11 4.23
CA ASP A 42 -9.18 -6.54 3.58
C ASP A 42 -10.37 -5.62 3.89
N ARG A 43 -10.25 -4.79 4.94
CA ARG A 43 -11.27 -3.83 5.36
C ARG A 43 -10.97 -2.40 4.88
N ILE A 44 -9.80 -2.17 4.29
CA ILE A 44 -9.32 -0.83 3.93
C ILE A 44 -9.19 -0.76 2.41
N LEU A 45 -10.01 0.10 1.81
CA LEU A 45 -10.09 0.24 0.36
C LEU A 45 -8.71 0.52 -0.26
N GLY A 46 -8.37 -0.25 -1.30
CA GLY A 46 -7.11 -0.13 -2.06
C GLY A 46 -5.87 -0.68 -1.35
N LEU A 47 -5.87 -0.87 -0.03
CA LEU A 47 -4.67 -1.25 0.72
C LEU A 47 -4.14 -2.64 0.34
N ASN A 48 -5.05 -3.54 -0.07
CA ASN A 48 -4.69 -4.86 -0.60
C ASN A 48 -3.80 -4.81 -1.86
N ARG A 49 -3.77 -3.72 -2.61
CA ARG A 49 -2.86 -3.58 -3.78
C ARG A 49 -1.42 -3.32 -3.37
N CYS A 50 -1.22 -2.72 -2.20
CA CYS A 50 0.09 -2.30 -1.72
C CYS A 50 0.89 -3.44 -1.06
N VAL A 51 0.26 -4.60 -0.79
CA VAL A 51 0.84 -5.64 0.08
C VAL A 51 0.66 -7.04 -0.49
N ARG A 52 1.64 -7.91 -0.30
CA ARG A 52 1.59 -9.34 -0.67
C ARG A 52 2.20 -10.21 0.42
N MET A 53 1.68 -11.43 0.54
CA MET A 53 2.27 -12.50 1.35
C MET A 53 3.10 -13.41 0.44
N ALA A 54 4.36 -13.64 0.79
CA ALA A 54 5.21 -14.65 0.17
C ALA A 54 5.66 -15.62 1.26
N GLY A 55 5.06 -16.82 1.27
CA GLY A 55 5.17 -17.74 2.41
C GLY A 55 4.65 -17.11 3.70
N LYS A 56 5.50 -17.04 4.73
CA LYS A 56 5.17 -16.45 6.05
C LYS A 56 5.54 -14.97 6.17
N ARG A 57 6.09 -14.36 5.13
CA ARG A 57 6.57 -12.97 5.16
C ARG A 57 5.63 -12.05 4.37
N MET A 58 5.44 -10.85 4.91
CA MET A 58 4.63 -9.80 4.32
C MET A 58 5.54 -8.75 3.67
N TYR A 59 5.24 -8.42 2.42
CA TYR A 59 5.99 -7.45 1.61
C TYR A 59 5.08 -6.31 1.20
N VAL A 60 5.63 -5.10 1.18
CA VAL A 60 4.93 -3.86 0.83
C VAL A 60 5.58 -3.29 -0.42
N CYS A 61 4.77 -3.00 -1.42
CA CYS A 61 5.18 -2.24 -2.59
C CYS A 61 5.21 -0.75 -2.22
N ARG A 62 6.41 -0.20 -1.99
CA ARG A 62 6.65 1.18 -1.55
C ARG A 62 5.90 2.24 -2.37
N PRO A 63 6.01 2.30 -3.71
CA PRO A 63 5.32 3.31 -4.51
C PRO A 63 3.79 3.21 -4.42
N LEU A 64 3.24 1.99 -4.39
CA LEU A 64 1.79 1.80 -4.25
C LEU A 64 1.30 2.19 -2.86
N PHE A 65 2.09 1.91 -1.81
CA PHE A 65 1.75 2.34 -0.46
C PHE A 65 1.78 3.86 -0.32
N GLY A 66 2.78 4.53 -0.89
CA GLY A 66 2.84 6.00 -0.96
C GLY A 66 1.65 6.60 -1.72
N ALA A 67 1.30 6.02 -2.88
CA ALA A 67 0.12 6.42 -3.63
C ALA A 67 -1.18 6.23 -2.84
N TRP A 68 -1.29 5.16 -2.07
CA TRP A 68 -2.43 4.90 -1.18
C TRP A 68 -2.53 5.94 -0.05
N LEU A 69 -1.42 6.28 0.60
CA LEU A 69 -1.38 7.35 1.61
C LEU A 69 -1.83 8.70 1.04
N ALA A 70 -1.52 8.96 -0.22
CA ALA A 70 -1.92 10.18 -0.93
C ALA A 70 -3.34 10.13 -1.51
N GLY A 71 -4.09 9.04 -1.36
CA GLY A 71 -5.43 8.89 -1.95
C GLY A 71 -5.44 8.80 -3.48
N LEU A 72 -4.33 8.39 -4.09
CA LEU A 72 -4.13 8.44 -5.55
C LEU A 72 -4.47 7.13 -6.27
N LEU A 73 -4.81 6.06 -5.54
CA LEU A 73 -5.26 4.83 -6.15
C LEU A 73 -6.65 4.99 -6.81
N PRO A 74 -6.93 4.27 -7.91
CA PRO A 74 -8.19 4.37 -8.63
C PRO A 74 -9.42 4.19 -7.72
N GLU A 75 -9.37 3.24 -6.78
CA GLU A 75 -10.50 2.93 -5.90
C GLU A 75 -10.78 4.05 -4.90
N GLN A 76 -9.75 4.74 -4.42
CA GLN A 76 -9.90 5.85 -3.46
C GLN A 76 -10.50 7.09 -4.12
N ARG A 77 -10.22 7.32 -5.40
CA ARG A 77 -10.74 8.46 -6.17
C ARG A 77 -12.26 8.39 -6.39
N MET A 78 -12.82 7.18 -6.44
CA MET A 78 -14.27 7.01 -6.55
C MET A 78 -15.00 7.43 -5.28
N GLN A 79 -14.36 7.30 -4.11
CA GLN A 79 -14.95 7.65 -2.82
C GLN A 79 -14.89 9.16 -2.54
N ILE A 80 -13.81 9.85 -2.93
CA ILE A 80 -13.64 11.30 -2.72
C ILE A 80 -14.68 12.15 -3.49
N ARG A 81 -15.26 11.61 -4.56
CA ARG A 81 -16.27 12.32 -5.36
C ARG A 81 -17.70 12.26 -4.79
N GLY A 82 -17.95 11.40 -3.80
CA GLY A 82 -19.28 11.22 -3.19
C GLY A 82 -19.60 12.16 -2.04
N ASP A 83 -18.62 12.87 -1.48
CA ASP A 83 -18.79 13.71 -0.27
C ASP A 83 -19.06 15.20 -0.57
N ASN A 84 -19.30 15.55 -1.84
CA ASN A 84 -19.63 16.92 -2.27
C ASN A 84 -21.03 17.02 -2.93
N SER A 85 -22.01 16.23 -2.48
CA SER A 85 -23.41 16.32 -2.94
C SER A 85 -24.37 16.45 -1.76
#